data_AF-A0A7C2M8K0-F1
#
_entry.id   AF-A0A7C2M8K0-F1
#
_cell.length_a   1.000
_cell.length_b   1.000
_cell.length_c   1.000
_cell.angle_alpha   90.00
_cell.angle_beta   90.00
_cell.angle_gamma   90.00
#
_symmetry.space_group_name_H-M   'P 1'
#
loop_
_entity.id
_entity.type
_entity.pdbx_description
1 polymer ?
#
loop_
_entity_poly.entity_id
_entity_poly.type
_entity_poly.pdbx_seq_one_letter_code
_entity_poly.pdbx_strand_id
1 'polypeptide(L)'
;YWDDIPEAIVIGINQSGSRRADTYADDIQYFPSKSGKNFFDFIGAELFPFINSTFRTTNFNVIAGHDLTANFANFYLFKDRPLFQAYINLSPDLSPQMAGRLYQALGSTGSQKWFYLATASNDVAELKRSIEQLHLQLNTIDNDNLHYTFDNFDKPFHYSLVAHAIPRALEQIFAAYKPINLEEYEELKTDDSSPLAYLNKKYGTIKNLYGVNLPVRLNDFLAVGKAIEHKENWDELEKLGELALEQDPDSMLGSYYLAKSLEERGKTKKAMRMYESAYDKKEAGFITADFMIRKAELIKKDFGY
;
A
#
# COMPACT_ATOMS: atom_id res chain seq x y z
N TYR A 1 -2.85 -15.48 -6.11
CA TYR A 1 -3.38 -14.19 -5.61
C TYR A 1 -2.14 -13.41 -5.20
N TRP A 2 -1.89 -12.21 -5.76
CA TRP A 2 -0.57 -11.57 -5.69
C TRP A 2 -0.38 -10.65 -4.47
N ASP A 3 -1.39 -10.51 -3.61
CA ASP A 3 -1.36 -9.74 -2.35
C ASP A 3 -0.75 -8.31 -2.47
N ASP A 4 -0.89 -7.70 -3.63
CA ASP A 4 -0.29 -6.38 -3.95
C ASP A 4 -1.10 -5.20 -3.40
N ILE A 5 -2.36 -5.43 -3.05
CA ILE A 5 -3.31 -4.43 -2.51
C ILE A 5 -4.05 -5.09 -1.32
N PRO A 6 -4.33 -4.36 -0.23
CA PRO A 6 -5.15 -4.88 0.87
C PRO A 6 -6.58 -5.22 0.41
N GLU A 7 -7.23 -6.14 1.11
CA GLU A 7 -8.67 -6.34 0.93
C GLU A 7 -9.43 -5.04 1.20
N ALA A 8 -10.34 -4.68 0.30
CA ALA A 8 -11.02 -3.40 0.33
C ALA A 8 -12.53 -3.55 0.15
N ILE A 9 -13.29 -2.69 0.84
CA ILE A 9 -14.72 -2.53 0.61
C ILE A 9 -14.89 -1.47 -0.47
N VAL A 10 -15.52 -1.85 -1.58
CA VAL A 10 -15.78 -0.94 -2.71
C VAL A 10 -17.23 -0.47 -2.66
N ILE A 11 -17.43 0.83 -2.53
CA ILE A 11 -18.75 1.46 -2.48
C ILE A 11 -18.96 2.29 -3.75
N GLY A 12 -19.97 1.92 -4.54
CA GLY A 12 -20.43 2.71 -5.68
C GLY A 12 -21.66 3.54 -5.30
N ILE A 13 -21.64 4.84 -5.62
CA ILE A 13 -22.79 5.72 -5.43
C ILE A 13 -23.48 5.90 -6.78
N ASN A 14 -24.72 5.42 -6.90
CA ASN A 14 -25.50 5.55 -8.13
C ASN A 14 -26.09 6.96 -8.25
N GLN A 15 -25.60 7.73 -9.22
CA GLN A 15 -26.08 9.10 -9.49
C GLN A 15 -26.88 9.20 -10.80
N SER A 16 -27.49 8.10 -11.24
CA SER A 16 -28.33 8.09 -12.44
C SER A 16 -29.48 9.10 -12.29
N GLY A 17 -29.52 10.10 -13.17
CA GLY A 17 -30.50 11.19 -13.13
C GLY A 17 -30.22 12.31 -12.12
N SER A 18 -29.32 12.13 -11.16
CA SER A 18 -29.00 13.12 -10.12
C SER A 18 -27.62 13.76 -10.25
N ARG A 19 -26.70 13.18 -11.06
CA ARG A 19 -25.28 13.58 -11.16
C ARG A 19 -25.04 15.10 -11.10
N ARG A 20 -25.70 15.88 -11.97
CA ARG A 20 -25.49 17.35 -12.01
C ARG A 20 -26.01 18.07 -10.76
N ALA A 21 -27.13 17.61 -10.20
CA ALA A 21 -27.69 18.18 -8.98
C ALA A 21 -26.81 17.84 -7.76
N ASP A 22 -26.33 16.59 -7.69
CA ASP A 22 -25.46 16.11 -6.62
C ASP A 22 -24.07 16.77 -6.65
N THR A 23 -23.58 17.15 -7.83
CA THR A 23 -22.30 17.87 -7.97
C THR A 23 -22.47 19.39 -8.07
N TYR A 24 -23.63 19.93 -7.70
CA TYR A 24 -23.90 21.37 -7.83
C TYR A 24 -23.02 22.19 -6.87
N ALA A 25 -22.32 23.17 -7.44
CA ALA A 25 -21.60 24.21 -6.70
C ALA A 25 -22.20 25.59 -7.06
N ASP A 26 -22.12 26.56 -6.14
CA ASP A 26 -22.58 27.91 -6.45
C ASP A 26 -21.59 28.69 -7.35
N ASP A 27 -22.07 29.75 -8.01
CA ASP A 27 -21.28 30.51 -8.98
C ASP A 27 -20.43 31.64 -8.37
N ILE A 28 -20.43 31.79 -7.05
CA ILE A 28 -19.76 32.90 -6.34
C ILE A 28 -18.51 32.37 -5.62
N GLN A 29 -18.71 31.38 -4.75
CA GLN A 29 -17.70 30.69 -3.96
C GLN A 29 -17.26 29.39 -4.63
N TYR A 30 -17.97 28.85 -5.62
CA TYR A 30 -17.60 27.59 -6.27
C TYR A 30 -17.41 26.45 -5.26
N PHE A 31 -18.27 26.39 -4.26
CA PHE A 31 -18.36 25.30 -3.27
C PHE A 31 -19.70 24.59 -3.39
N PRO A 32 -19.82 23.33 -2.92
CA PRO A 32 -21.08 22.61 -2.88
C PRO A 32 -22.15 23.43 -2.16
N SER A 33 -23.27 23.64 -2.83
CA SER A 33 -24.41 24.40 -2.30
C SER A 33 -25.72 23.66 -2.63
N LYS A 34 -26.84 24.03 -2.00
CA LYS A 34 -28.16 23.41 -2.23
C LYS A 34 -28.10 21.86 -2.29
N SER A 35 -28.48 21.26 -3.42
CA SER A 35 -28.44 19.81 -3.63
C SER A 35 -27.03 19.23 -3.55
N GLY A 36 -26.01 19.95 -4.03
CA GLY A 36 -24.63 19.49 -3.91
C GLY A 36 -24.11 19.52 -2.48
N LYS A 37 -24.54 20.50 -1.68
CA LYS A 37 -24.29 20.46 -0.22
C LYS A 37 -24.98 19.27 0.44
N ASN A 38 -26.24 19.00 0.10
CA ASN A 38 -26.95 17.85 0.65
C ASN A 38 -26.24 16.54 0.30
N PHE A 39 -25.73 16.39 -0.92
CA PHE A 39 -24.96 15.22 -1.33
C PHE A 39 -23.59 15.13 -0.62
N PHE A 40 -22.92 16.27 -0.44
CA PHE A 40 -21.67 16.34 0.34
C PHE A 40 -21.88 15.88 1.79
N ASP A 41 -22.94 16.38 2.42
CA ASP A 41 -23.30 16.01 3.79
C ASP A 41 -23.77 14.55 3.87
N PHE A 42 -24.54 14.06 2.90
CA PHE A 42 -24.97 12.66 2.83
C PHE A 42 -23.76 11.71 2.86
N ILE A 43 -22.75 11.94 2.02
CA ILE A 43 -21.56 11.08 2.00
C ILE A 43 -20.86 11.14 3.37
N GLY A 44 -20.58 12.34 3.88
CA GLY A 44 -19.73 12.49 5.06
C GLY A 44 -20.41 12.19 6.39
N ALA A 45 -21.70 12.49 6.52
CA ALA A 45 -22.45 12.45 7.78
C ALA A 45 -23.47 11.30 7.85
N GLU A 46 -23.81 10.65 6.73
CA GLU A 46 -24.76 9.53 6.72
C GLU A 46 -24.10 8.24 6.21
N LEU A 47 -23.58 8.25 4.99
CA LEU A 47 -23.01 7.07 4.34
C LEU A 47 -21.76 6.55 5.05
N PHE A 48 -20.80 7.43 5.37
CA PHE A 48 -19.58 7.04 6.08
C PHE A 48 -19.88 6.42 7.46
N PRO A 49 -20.70 7.05 8.33
CA PRO A 49 -21.10 6.43 9.58
C PRO A 49 -21.81 5.09 9.40
N PHE A 50 -22.69 4.96 8.40
CA PHE A 50 -23.36 3.70 8.11
C PHE A 50 -22.36 2.58 7.77
N ILE A 51 -21.41 2.85 6.86
CA ILE A 51 -20.38 1.89 6.46
C ILE A 51 -19.56 1.45 7.68
N ASN A 52 -19.07 2.42 8.48
CA ASN A 52 -18.25 2.15 9.66
C ASN A 52 -18.98 1.38 10.77
N SER A 53 -20.32 1.51 10.84
CA SER A 53 -21.14 0.74 11.78
C SER A 53 -21.46 -0.67 11.29
N THR A 54 -21.43 -0.89 9.96
CA THR A 54 -21.86 -2.14 9.33
C THR A 54 -20.69 -3.07 9.05
N PHE A 55 -19.53 -2.52 8.67
CA PHE A 55 -18.35 -3.26 8.29
C PHE A 55 -17.15 -2.88 9.16
N ARG A 56 -16.19 -3.79 9.26
CA ARG A 56 -14.90 -3.51 9.89
C ARG A 56 -14.05 -2.72 8.91
N THR A 57 -14.02 -1.40 9.09
CA THR A 57 -13.22 -0.48 8.27
C THR A 57 -11.91 -0.10 8.94
N THR A 58 -10.95 0.37 8.14
CA THR A 58 -9.77 1.08 8.62
C THR A 58 -9.96 2.58 8.40
N ASN A 59 -8.99 3.39 8.83
CA ASN A 59 -9.01 4.84 8.64
C ASN A 59 -8.38 5.28 7.31
N PHE A 60 -8.16 4.37 6.36
CA PHE A 60 -7.58 4.69 5.05
C PHE A 60 -8.66 4.62 3.97
N ASN A 61 -9.20 5.79 3.61
CA ASN A 61 -10.28 5.89 2.64
C ASN A 61 -9.78 6.51 1.33
N VAL A 62 -10.22 5.93 0.21
CA VAL A 62 -9.93 6.40 -1.15
C VAL A 62 -11.22 6.91 -1.78
N ILE A 63 -11.19 8.11 -2.36
CA ILE A 63 -12.27 8.60 -3.22
C ILE A 63 -11.79 8.66 -4.67
N ALA A 64 -12.61 8.17 -5.59
CA ALA A 64 -12.38 8.25 -7.02
C ALA A 64 -13.55 8.96 -7.70
N GLY A 65 -13.23 9.86 -8.63
CA GLY A 65 -14.22 10.57 -9.43
C GLY A 65 -13.78 10.69 -10.88
N HIS A 66 -14.73 10.98 -11.75
CA HIS A 66 -14.51 11.21 -13.17
C HIS A 66 -15.26 12.47 -13.63
N ASP A 67 -14.59 13.36 -14.36
CA ASP A 67 -15.21 14.58 -14.90
C ASP A 67 -15.80 15.42 -13.73
N LEU A 68 -17.07 15.83 -13.79
CA LEU A 68 -17.73 16.59 -12.71
C LEU A 68 -17.55 16.00 -11.29
N THR A 69 -17.54 14.67 -11.15
CA THR A 69 -17.45 14.04 -9.82
C THR A 69 -16.02 14.01 -9.30
N ALA A 70 -15.00 14.07 -10.17
CA ALA A 70 -13.61 14.24 -9.75
C ALA A 70 -13.40 15.63 -9.13
N ASN A 71 -13.91 16.68 -9.78
CA ASN A 71 -13.91 18.03 -9.21
C ASN A 71 -14.65 18.06 -7.87
N PHE A 72 -15.81 17.43 -7.78
CA PHE A 72 -16.59 17.38 -6.55
C PHE A 72 -15.88 16.64 -5.40
N ALA A 73 -15.21 15.52 -5.70
CA ALA A 73 -14.46 14.73 -4.71
C ALA A 73 -13.38 15.56 -4.00
N ASN A 74 -12.80 16.55 -4.67
CA ASN A 74 -11.75 17.39 -4.09
C ASN A 74 -12.25 18.27 -2.94
N PHE A 75 -13.55 18.55 -2.83
CA PHE A 75 -14.06 19.37 -1.72
C PHE A 75 -13.85 18.72 -0.35
N TYR A 76 -13.74 17.39 -0.26
CA TYR A 76 -13.43 16.71 0.99
C TYR A 76 -12.00 16.98 1.49
N LEU A 77 -11.09 17.36 0.60
CA LEU A 77 -9.72 17.70 0.96
C LEU A 77 -9.65 19.00 1.78
N PHE A 78 -10.60 19.91 1.59
CA PHE A 78 -10.60 21.24 2.22
C PHE A 78 -11.25 21.27 3.61
N LYS A 79 -11.62 20.12 4.16
CA LYS A 79 -12.16 20.00 5.52
C LYS A 79 -11.00 19.93 6.52
N ASP A 80 -11.19 20.47 7.73
CA ASP A 80 -10.19 20.41 8.80
C ASP A 80 -9.74 18.98 9.13
N ARG A 81 -10.66 18.02 8.98
CA ARG A 81 -10.40 16.58 9.10
C ARG A 81 -10.91 15.88 7.84
N PRO A 82 -10.08 15.76 6.79
CA PRO A 82 -10.48 15.11 5.56
C PRO A 82 -10.80 13.63 5.80
N LEU A 83 -11.94 13.17 5.29
CA LEU A 83 -12.37 11.78 5.39
C LEU A 83 -11.47 10.83 4.59
N PHE A 84 -10.88 11.34 3.50
CA PHE A 84 -10.09 10.56 2.55
C PHE A 84 -8.60 10.89 2.63
N GLN A 85 -7.79 9.84 2.50
CA GLN A 85 -6.34 9.87 2.45
C GLN A 85 -5.84 9.88 1.01
N ALA A 86 -6.59 9.27 0.09
CA ALA A 86 -6.25 9.21 -1.32
C ALA A 86 -7.38 9.72 -2.23
N TYR A 87 -7.00 10.46 -3.26
CA TYR A 87 -7.90 11.07 -4.24
C TYR A 87 -7.49 10.64 -5.64
N ILE A 88 -8.38 9.97 -6.37
CA ILE A 88 -8.18 9.54 -7.76
C ILE A 88 -9.03 10.47 -8.65
N ASN A 89 -8.36 11.42 -9.29
CA ASN A 89 -8.97 12.43 -10.16
C ASN A 89 -8.80 12.04 -11.64
N LEU A 90 -9.88 11.53 -12.24
CA LEU A 90 -9.88 11.08 -13.62
C LEU A 90 -10.53 12.15 -14.51
N SER A 91 -9.74 12.79 -15.38
CA SER A 91 -10.20 13.86 -16.28
C SER A 91 -11.13 14.89 -15.60
N PRO A 92 -10.71 15.55 -14.50
CA PRO A 92 -11.60 16.43 -13.76
C PRO A 92 -12.02 17.67 -14.56
N ASP A 93 -13.33 17.98 -14.53
CA ASP A 93 -13.89 19.26 -14.96
C ASP A 93 -13.84 20.26 -13.80
N LEU A 94 -12.69 20.93 -13.70
CA LEU A 94 -12.34 21.78 -12.56
C LEU A 94 -13.18 23.06 -12.54
N SER A 95 -13.87 23.27 -11.43
CA SER A 95 -14.53 24.54 -11.14
C SER A 95 -13.52 25.69 -10.99
N PRO A 96 -13.92 26.95 -11.23
CA PRO A 96 -13.05 28.09 -10.98
C PRO A 96 -12.48 28.08 -9.57
N GLN A 97 -11.22 28.52 -9.43
CA GLN A 97 -10.43 28.51 -8.18
C GLN A 97 -10.04 27.13 -7.65
N MET A 98 -10.62 26.02 -8.14
CA MET A 98 -10.30 24.66 -7.66
C MET A 98 -8.80 24.35 -7.74
N ALA A 99 -8.16 24.69 -8.86
CA ALA A 99 -6.72 24.46 -9.06
C ALA A 99 -5.87 25.14 -7.97
N GLY A 100 -6.15 26.42 -7.68
CA GLY A 100 -5.45 27.16 -6.62
C GLY A 100 -5.72 26.59 -5.23
N ARG A 101 -6.94 26.13 -4.95
CA ARG A 101 -7.29 25.49 -3.67
C ARG A 101 -6.59 24.16 -3.48
N LEU A 102 -6.54 23.34 -4.53
CA LEU A 102 -5.78 22.08 -4.54
C LEU A 102 -4.30 22.35 -4.26
N TYR A 103 -3.70 23.32 -4.95
CA TYR A 103 -2.30 23.69 -4.71
C TYR A 103 -2.04 24.06 -3.24
N GLN A 104 -2.88 24.93 -2.67
CA GLN A 104 -2.74 25.33 -1.26
C GLN A 104 -2.95 24.14 -0.30
N ALA A 105 -4.03 23.37 -0.47
CA ALA A 105 -4.38 22.29 0.45
C ALA A 105 -3.37 21.13 0.42
N LEU A 106 -2.90 20.76 -0.77
CA LEU A 106 -1.88 19.72 -0.94
C LEU A 106 -0.51 20.23 -0.47
N GLY A 107 -0.19 21.50 -0.71
CA GLY A 107 1.04 22.12 -0.24
C GLY A 107 1.13 22.23 1.28
N SER A 108 0.01 22.41 1.98
CA SER A 108 -0.03 22.58 3.44
C SER A 108 -0.47 21.32 4.20
N THR A 109 -0.56 20.15 3.57
CA THR A 109 -1.02 18.94 4.29
C THR A 109 -0.02 18.52 5.36
N GLY A 110 -0.49 18.33 6.59
CA GLY A 110 0.30 17.85 7.73
C GLY A 110 0.25 16.33 7.93
N SER A 111 -0.41 15.60 7.03
CA SER A 111 -0.55 14.14 7.07
C SER A 111 -0.42 13.57 5.67
N GLN A 112 0.04 12.32 5.57
CA GLN A 112 0.22 11.61 4.31
C GLN A 112 -1.05 11.65 3.44
N LYS A 113 -0.91 12.11 2.19
CA LYS A 113 -1.97 12.21 1.18
C LYS A 113 -1.47 11.65 -0.15
N TRP A 114 -2.35 10.91 -0.82
CA TRP A 114 -2.13 10.47 -2.19
C TRP A 114 -3.06 11.24 -3.12
N PHE A 115 -2.48 11.86 -4.14
CA PHE A 115 -3.25 12.59 -5.13
C PHE A 115 -2.85 12.09 -6.52
N TYR A 116 -3.74 11.35 -7.15
CA TYR A 116 -3.55 10.83 -8.50
C TYR A 116 -4.38 11.67 -9.47
N LEU A 117 -3.75 12.19 -10.51
CA LEU A 117 -4.39 13.00 -11.55
C LEU A 117 -4.15 12.34 -12.91
N ALA A 118 -5.20 12.16 -13.70
CA ALA A 118 -5.07 11.60 -15.04
C ALA A 118 -5.84 12.37 -16.11
N THR A 119 -5.27 12.39 -17.31
CA THR A 119 -5.92 12.77 -18.57
C THR A 119 -5.39 11.87 -19.70
N ALA A 120 -5.78 12.13 -20.93
CA ALA A 120 -5.31 11.39 -22.09
C ALA A 120 -5.14 12.27 -23.33
N SER A 121 -4.37 11.79 -24.31
CA SER A 121 -4.05 12.55 -25.51
C SER A 121 -5.28 12.88 -26.36
N ASN A 122 -6.29 11.99 -26.38
CA ASN A 122 -7.58 12.15 -27.05
C ASN A 122 -8.74 12.50 -26.09
N ASP A 123 -8.43 13.07 -24.92
CA ASP A 123 -9.43 13.59 -23.98
C ASP A 123 -10.07 14.89 -24.50
N VAL A 124 -11.09 15.39 -23.81
CA VAL A 124 -11.71 16.70 -24.11
C VAL A 124 -10.64 17.79 -24.01
N ALA A 125 -10.41 18.52 -25.11
CA ALA A 125 -9.26 19.42 -25.24
C ALA A 125 -9.18 20.51 -24.16
N GLU A 126 -10.32 21.04 -23.73
CA GLU A 126 -10.38 22.05 -22.67
C GLU A 126 -10.03 21.48 -21.31
N LEU A 127 -10.58 20.30 -20.97
CA LEU A 127 -10.27 19.59 -19.73
C LEU A 127 -8.79 19.23 -19.67
N LYS A 128 -8.28 18.59 -20.74
CA LYS A 128 -6.86 18.22 -20.86
C LYS A 128 -5.95 19.42 -20.61
N ARG A 129 -6.20 20.56 -21.27
CA ARG A 129 -5.40 21.78 -21.07
C ARG A 129 -5.42 22.25 -19.62
N SER A 130 -6.60 22.27 -18.99
CA SER A 130 -6.73 22.66 -17.59
C SER A 130 -6.02 21.68 -16.64
N ILE A 131 -6.07 20.38 -16.94
CA ILE A 131 -5.43 19.32 -16.16
C ILE A 131 -3.91 19.38 -16.29
N GLU A 132 -3.38 19.59 -17.50
CA GLU A 132 -1.95 19.79 -17.74
C GLU A 132 -1.44 21.04 -17.02
N GLN A 133 -2.22 22.14 -17.00
CA GLN A 133 -1.89 23.32 -16.21
C GLN A 133 -1.90 23.06 -14.70
N LEU A 134 -2.91 22.34 -14.20
CA LEU A 134 -2.94 21.92 -12.80
C LEU A 134 -1.71 21.05 -12.47
N HIS A 135 -1.35 20.12 -13.33
CA HIS A 135 -0.17 19.27 -13.14
C HIS A 135 1.10 20.10 -12.99
N LEU A 136 1.33 21.06 -13.89
CA LEU A 136 2.49 21.95 -13.80
C LEU A 136 2.54 22.71 -12.47
N GLN A 137 1.39 23.09 -11.90
CA GLN A 137 1.32 23.74 -10.59
C GLN A 137 1.60 22.75 -9.46
N LEU A 138 0.92 21.60 -9.42
CA LEU A 138 1.07 20.61 -8.35
C LEU A 138 2.48 20.00 -8.31
N ASN A 139 3.14 19.86 -9.46
CA ASN A 139 4.51 19.34 -9.54
C ASN A 139 5.56 20.28 -8.90
N THR A 140 5.20 21.51 -8.55
CA THR A 140 6.08 22.44 -7.82
C THR A 140 5.94 22.34 -6.30
N ILE A 141 5.00 21.53 -5.80
CA ILE A 141 4.80 21.35 -4.37
C ILE A 141 5.94 20.51 -3.81
N ASP A 142 6.63 21.09 -2.83
CA ASP A 142 7.63 20.40 -2.02
C ASP A 142 7.02 20.11 -0.64
N ASN A 143 6.48 18.90 -0.46
CA ASN A 143 5.89 18.44 0.81
C ASN A 143 6.02 16.92 0.95
N ASP A 144 6.78 16.45 1.94
CA ASP A 144 7.01 15.02 2.24
C ASP A 144 5.74 14.22 2.57
N ASN A 145 4.64 14.91 2.89
CA ASN A 145 3.34 14.30 3.12
C ASN A 145 2.51 14.13 1.85
N LEU A 146 2.97 14.62 0.70
CA LEU A 146 2.24 14.54 -0.56
C LEU A 146 2.87 13.50 -1.51
N HIS A 147 2.11 12.44 -1.79
CA HIS A 147 2.38 11.47 -2.85
C HIS A 147 1.57 11.87 -4.08
N TYR A 148 2.16 12.72 -4.93
CA TYR A 148 1.53 13.18 -6.15
C TYR A 148 1.95 12.33 -7.34
N THR A 149 0.99 11.92 -8.17
CA THR A 149 1.26 11.23 -9.44
C THR A 149 0.36 11.79 -10.52
N PHE A 150 0.93 11.91 -11.73
CA PHE A 150 0.23 12.37 -12.92
C PHE A 150 0.46 11.43 -14.09
N ASP A 151 -0.62 11.03 -14.76
CA ASP A 151 -0.56 10.29 -16.02
C ASP A 151 -1.29 11.05 -17.14
N ASN A 152 -0.63 11.15 -18.29
CA ASN A 152 -1.23 11.58 -19.54
C ASN A 152 -1.16 10.41 -20.54
N PHE A 153 -2.24 9.64 -20.63
CA PHE A 153 -2.25 8.41 -21.40
C PHE A 153 -2.24 8.69 -22.91
N ASP A 154 -1.40 7.97 -23.66
CA ASP A 154 -1.41 8.04 -25.11
C ASP A 154 -2.52 7.17 -25.72
N LYS A 155 -3.46 7.80 -26.42
CA LYS A 155 -4.59 7.27 -27.23
C LYS A 155 -5.97 7.14 -26.56
N PRO A 156 -6.13 6.85 -25.25
CA PRO A 156 -7.46 6.80 -24.65
C PRO A 156 -8.25 8.09 -24.84
N PHE A 157 -9.57 7.94 -24.93
CA PHE A 157 -10.53 9.03 -24.92
C PHE A 157 -11.04 9.29 -23.51
N HIS A 158 -11.82 10.36 -23.34
CA HIS A 158 -12.41 10.79 -22.07
C HIS A 158 -12.94 9.63 -21.20
N TYR A 159 -13.75 8.73 -21.74
CA TYR A 159 -14.30 7.62 -20.97
C TYR A 159 -13.37 6.41 -20.86
N SER A 160 -12.55 6.13 -21.89
CA SER A 160 -11.72 4.93 -21.88
C SER A 160 -10.49 5.09 -20.99
N LEU A 161 -10.01 6.32 -20.75
CA LEU A 161 -8.86 6.58 -19.85
C LEU A 161 -9.10 6.05 -18.44
N VAL A 162 -10.35 5.99 -17.98
CA VAL A 162 -10.73 5.48 -16.66
C VAL A 162 -10.22 4.06 -16.45
N ALA A 163 -10.36 3.20 -17.45
CA ALA A 163 -9.91 1.80 -17.39
C ALA A 163 -8.38 1.64 -17.35
N HIS A 164 -7.63 2.63 -17.87
CA HIS A 164 -6.17 2.66 -17.80
C HIS A 164 -5.67 3.23 -16.47
N ALA A 165 -6.38 4.23 -15.96
CA ALA A 165 -5.96 5.02 -14.80
C ALA A 165 -6.16 4.30 -13.46
N ILE A 166 -7.29 3.61 -13.26
CA ILE A 166 -7.60 2.97 -11.97
C ILE A 166 -6.50 1.99 -11.51
N PRO A 167 -6.02 1.05 -12.33
CA PRO A 167 -4.94 0.14 -11.91
C PRO A 167 -3.66 0.89 -11.51
N ARG A 168 -3.26 1.91 -12.30
CA ARG A 168 -2.08 2.74 -12.00
C ARG A 168 -2.22 3.49 -10.68
N ALA A 169 -3.37 4.12 -10.47
CA ALA A 169 -3.66 4.85 -9.24
C ALA A 169 -3.57 3.95 -8.01
N LEU A 170 -4.19 2.76 -8.07
CA LEU A 170 -4.17 1.80 -6.97
C LEU A 170 -2.76 1.25 -6.71
N GLU A 171 -1.99 0.96 -7.77
CA GLU A 171 -0.60 0.51 -7.63
C GLU A 171 0.27 1.53 -6.89
N GLN A 172 0.07 2.82 -7.15
CA GLN A 172 0.80 3.91 -6.49
C GLN A 172 0.33 4.12 -5.05
N ILE A 173 -0.99 4.16 -4.84
CA ILE A 173 -1.60 4.35 -3.51
C ILE A 173 -1.18 3.23 -2.55
N PHE A 174 -1.12 1.99 -3.04
CA PHE A 174 -0.81 0.81 -2.23
C PHE A 174 0.62 0.29 -2.43
N ALA A 175 1.53 1.08 -3.01
CA ALA A 175 2.90 0.65 -3.32
C ALA A 175 3.64 0.05 -2.10
N ALA A 176 3.50 0.66 -0.92
CA ALA A 176 4.11 0.16 0.31
C ALA A 176 3.55 -1.20 0.78
N TYR A 177 2.38 -1.61 0.30
CA TYR A 177 1.76 -2.90 0.63
C TYR A 177 2.38 -4.07 -0.13
N LYS A 178 2.97 -3.82 -1.30
CA LYS A 178 3.52 -4.85 -2.17
C LYS A 178 4.61 -5.68 -1.46
N PRO A 179 4.75 -6.98 -1.79
CA PRO A 179 5.84 -7.82 -1.29
C PRO A 179 7.22 -7.22 -1.61
N ILE A 180 8.25 -7.71 -0.93
CA ILE A 180 9.64 -7.36 -1.24
C ILE A 180 9.96 -7.85 -2.65
N ASN A 181 10.27 -6.90 -3.54
CA ASN A 181 10.62 -7.19 -4.92
C ASN A 181 12.11 -7.49 -5.09
N LEU A 182 12.54 -7.80 -6.31
CA LEU A 182 13.94 -8.15 -6.58
C LEU A 182 14.91 -6.98 -6.32
N GLU A 183 14.53 -5.75 -6.68
CA GLU A 183 15.35 -4.56 -6.46
C GLU A 183 15.54 -4.30 -4.96
N GLU A 184 14.45 -4.30 -4.19
CA GLU A 184 14.49 -4.19 -2.73
C GLU A 184 15.37 -5.29 -2.11
N TYR A 185 15.26 -6.54 -2.60
CA TYR A 185 16.10 -7.64 -2.12
C TYR A 185 17.60 -7.47 -2.45
N GLU A 186 17.93 -6.99 -3.64
CA GLU A 186 19.33 -6.74 -4.02
C GLU A 186 19.95 -5.63 -3.14
N GLU A 187 19.18 -4.59 -2.82
CA GLU A 187 19.58 -3.55 -1.86
C GLU A 187 19.78 -4.12 -0.45
N LEU A 188 18.88 -4.99 0.01
CA LEU A 188 19.00 -5.61 1.34
C LEU A 188 20.31 -6.38 1.55
N LYS A 189 20.95 -6.87 0.48
CA LYS A 189 22.23 -7.57 0.56
C LYS A 189 23.42 -6.61 0.65
N THR A 190 23.33 -5.43 0.04
CA THR A 190 24.47 -4.51 -0.16
C THR A 190 24.45 -3.31 0.78
N ASP A 191 23.26 -2.89 1.23
CA ASP A 191 23.10 -1.80 2.19
C ASP A 191 23.76 -2.17 3.54
N ASP A 192 24.36 -1.20 4.24
CA ASP A 192 24.87 -1.38 5.61
C ASP A 192 23.73 -1.57 6.63
N SER A 193 22.48 -1.31 6.23
CA SER A 193 21.31 -1.46 7.09
C SER A 193 20.94 -2.92 7.40
N SER A 194 20.27 -3.12 8.53
CA SER A 194 19.77 -4.41 9.01
C SER A 194 18.58 -4.88 8.15
N PRO A 195 18.65 -6.06 7.50
CA PRO A 195 17.50 -6.59 6.77
C PRO A 195 16.27 -6.84 7.66
N LEU A 196 16.47 -7.26 8.91
CA LEU A 196 15.38 -7.42 9.86
C LEU A 196 14.73 -6.07 10.22
N ALA A 197 15.52 -5.01 10.40
CA ALA A 197 15.00 -3.67 10.65
C ALA A 197 14.17 -3.15 9.46
N TYR A 198 14.64 -3.40 8.23
CA TYR A 198 13.88 -3.08 7.03
C TYR A 198 12.52 -3.82 7.01
N LEU A 199 12.52 -5.12 7.29
CA LEU A 199 11.28 -5.91 7.35
C LEU A 199 10.28 -5.31 8.36
N ASN A 200 10.74 -5.05 9.58
CA ASN A 200 9.92 -4.44 10.62
C ASN A 200 9.38 -3.07 10.22
N LYS A 201 10.21 -2.24 9.56
CA LYS A 201 9.81 -0.93 9.04
C LYS A 201 8.74 -1.06 7.96
N LYS A 202 8.88 -1.99 7.02
CA LYS A 202 7.91 -2.22 5.93
C LYS A 202 6.53 -2.58 6.50
N TYR A 203 6.48 -3.58 7.37
CA TYR A 203 5.22 -4.03 7.98
C TYR A 203 4.64 -3.02 8.97
N GLY A 204 5.48 -2.27 9.68
CA GLY A 204 5.05 -1.12 10.49
C GLY A 204 4.45 -0.01 9.62
N THR A 205 5.04 0.29 8.47
CA THR A 205 4.52 1.26 7.50
C THR A 205 3.15 0.83 6.98
N ILE A 206 2.99 -0.44 6.59
CA ILE A 206 1.70 -1.00 6.15
C ILE A 206 0.61 -0.78 7.20
N LYS A 207 0.91 -1.11 8.46
CA LYS A 207 -0.03 -0.92 9.58
C LYS A 207 -0.36 0.55 9.81
N ASN A 208 0.64 1.42 9.81
CA ASN A 208 0.46 2.84 10.11
C ASN A 208 -0.30 3.57 9.00
N LEU A 209 -0.02 3.26 7.74
CA LEU A 209 -0.67 3.89 6.60
C LEU A 209 -2.08 3.34 6.40
N TYR A 210 -2.24 2.02 6.28
CA TYR A 210 -3.49 1.42 5.83
C TYR A 210 -4.38 0.93 6.98
N GLY A 211 -3.86 0.90 8.22
CA GLY A 211 -4.59 0.38 9.39
C GLY A 211 -4.75 -1.15 9.38
N VAL A 212 -3.95 -1.86 8.58
CA VAL A 212 -4.04 -3.32 8.40
C VAL A 212 -2.92 -4.02 9.15
N ASN A 213 -3.26 -4.98 10.01
CA ASN A 213 -2.28 -5.87 10.64
C ASN A 213 -1.99 -7.05 9.71
N LEU A 214 -1.04 -6.87 8.80
CA LEU A 214 -0.63 -7.89 7.85
C LEU A 214 0.45 -8.80 8.49
N PRO A 215 0.24 -10.12 8.60
CA PRO A 215 1.31 -11.05 8.96
C PRO A 215 2.42 -11.04 7.91
N VAL A 216 3.67 -11.24 8.33
CA VAL A 216 4.80 -11.30 7.40
C VAL A 216 4.61 -12.44 6.40
N ARG A 217 4.65 -12.08 5.11
CA ARG A 217 4.49 -13.02 4.01
C ARG A 217 5.68 -13.97 3.97
N LEU A 218 5.42 -15.22 3.59
CA LEU A 218 6.48 -16.21 3.40
C LEU A 218 7.58 -15.71 2.46
N ASN A 219 7.23 -15.10 1.33
CA ASN A 219 8.22 -14.58 0.38
C ASN A 219 9.12 -13.50 1.00
N ASP A 220 8.57 -12.63 1.85
CA ASP A 220 9.31 -11.56 2.51
C ASP A 220 10.23 -12.14 3.60
N PHE A 221 9.77 -13.14 4.36
CA PHE A 221 10.64 -13.92 5.25
C PHE A 221 11.81 -14.55 4.49
N LEU A 222 11.52 -15.22 3.37
CA LEU A 222 12.55 -15.91 2.58
C LEU A 222 13.56 -14.92 1.96
N ALA A 223 13.09 -13.77 1.47
CA ALA A 223 13.96 -12.72 0.93
C ALA A 223 14.88 -12.15 2.02
N VAL A 224 14.31 -11.77 3.16
CA VAL A 224 15.06 -11.21 4.29
C VAL A 224 16.01 -12.24 4.90
N GLY A 225 15.57 -13.49 5.08
CA GLY A 225 16.42 -14.58 5.57
C GLY A 225 17.65 -14.79 4.68
N LYS A 226 17.47 -14.83 3.35
CA LYS A 226 18.59 -14.92 2.40
C LYS A 226 19.53 -13.73 2.47
N ALA A 227 19.00 -12.51 2.64
CA ALA A 227 19.83 -11.32 2.78
C ALA A 227 20.65 -11.35 4.09
N ILE A 228 20.05 -11.81 5.20
CA ILE A 228 20.73 -11.99 6.48
C ILE A 228 21.82 -13.06 6.39
N GLU A 229 21.52 -14.20 5.75
CA GLU A 229 22.49 -15.27 5.51
C GLU A 229 23.67 -14.79 4.65
N HIS A 230 23.40 -13.99 3.61
CA HIS A 230 24.45 -13.39 2.77
C HIS A 230 25.37 -12.46 3.55
N LYS A 231 24.83 -11.74 4.53
CA LYS A 231 25.57 -10.86 5.44
C LYS A 231 26.19 -11.58 6.63
N GLU A 232 25.96 -12.90 6.75
CA GLU A 232 26.41 -13.73 7.88
C GLU A 232 25.98 -13.19 9.26
N ASN A 233 24.84 -12.49 9.34
CA ASN A 233 24.35 -11.91 10.59
C ASN A 233 23.44 -12.90 11.33
N TRP A 234 24.04 -13.88 11.99
CA TRP A 234 23.33 -14.99 12.64
C TRP A 234 22.45 -14.56 13.82
N ASP A 235 22.79 -13.46 14.50
CA ASP A 235 21.96 -12.90 15.58
C ASP A 235 20.64 -12.32 15.03
N GLU A 236 20.64 -11.73 13.83
CA GLU A 236 19.41 -11.34 13.16
C GLU A 236 18.62 -12.54 12.63
N LEU A 237 19.32 -13.58 12.14
CA LEU A 237 18.65 -14.79 11.66
C LEU A 237 17.90 -15.50 12.79
N GLU A 238 18.47 -15.51 14.00
CA GLU A 238 17.82 -16.02 15.21
C GLU A 238 16.52 -15.25 15.48
N LYS A 239 16.57 -13.91 15.50
CA LYS A 239 15.39 -13.06 15.71
C LYS A 239 14.33 -13.19 14.60
N LEU A 240 14.75 -13.37 13.34
CA LEU A 240 13.83 -13.66 12.24
C LEU A 240 13.13 -15.01 12.47
N GLY A 241 13.86 -16.00 12.97
CA GLY A 241 13.32 -17.30 13.36
C GLY A 241 12.32 -17.20 14.50
N GLU A 242 12.61 -16.41 15.54
CA GLU A 242 11.68 -16.13 16.64
C GLU A 242 10.39 -15.48 16.14
N LEU A 243 10.49 -14.46 15.27
CA LEU A 243 9.34 -13.80 14.66
C LEU A 243 8.49 -14.77 13.84
N ALA A 244 9.12 -15.62 13.02
CA ALA A 244 8.42 -16.63 12.24
C ALA A 244 7.72 -17.67 13.14
N LEU A 245 8.35 -18.07 14.24
CA LEU A 245 7.77 -19.01 15.21
C LEU A 245 6.59 -18.40 15.98
N GLU A 246 6.66 -17.11 16.34
CA GLU A 246 5.57 -16.39 16.99
C GLU A 246 4.36 -16.28 16.06
N GLN A 247 4.60 -15.99 14.78
CA GLN A 247 3.56 -15.84 13.78
C GLN A 247 2.91 -17.17 13.38
N ASP A 248 3.70 -18.22 13.15
CA ASP A 248 3.23 -19.55 12.76
C ASP A 248 4.06 -20.67 13.42
N PRO A 249 3.70 -21.08 14.65
CA PRO A 249 4.42 -22.12 15.39
C PRO A 249 4.41 -23.49 14.71
N ASP A 250 3.41 -23.74 13.86
CA ASP A 250 3.20 -24.99 13.12
C ASP A 250 3.95 -25.01 11.78
N SER A 251 4.64 -23.92 11.40
CA SER A 251 5.53 -23.89 10.25
C SER A 251 6.95 -24.35 10.60
N MET A 252 7.60 -25.03 9.66
CA MET A 252 9.04 -25.32 9.71
C MET A 252 9.91 -24.05 9.67
N LEU A 253 9.40 -22.93 9.15
CA LEU A 253 10.16 -21.73 8.81
C LEU A 253 10.96 -21.17 10.01
N GLY A 254 10.31 -20.91 11.14
CA GLY A 254 11.00 -20.37 12.31
C GLY A 254 12.02 -21.35 12.87
N SER A 255 11.67 -22.64 12.91
CA SER A 255 12.56 -23.70 13.40
C SER A 255 13.81 -23.82 12.52
N TYR A 256 13.66 -23.68 11.20
CA TYR A 256 14.76 -23.66 10.24
C TYR A 256 15.73 -22.50 10.50
N TYR A 257 15.24 -21.27 10.64
CA TYR A 257 16.11 -20.10 10.88
C TYR A 257 16.82 -20.17 12.22
N LEU A 258 16.13 -20.61 13.28
CA LEU A 258 16.75 -20.84 14.59
C LEU A 258 17.84 -21.92 14.52
N ALA A 259 17.56 -23.04 13.88
CA ALA A 259 18.53 -24.13 13.71
C ALA A 259 19.75 -23.68 12.90
N LYS A 260 19.54 -22.95 11.79
CA LYS A 260 20.60 -22.42 10.94
C LYS A 260 21.49 -21.42 11.68
N SER A 261 20.90 -20.49 12.43
CA SER A 261 21.67 -19.57 13.27
C SER A 261 22.52 -20.31 14.32
N LEU A 262 21.94 -21.32 15.00
CA LEU A 262 22.69 -22.14 15.97
C LEU A 262 23.84 -22.90 15.32
N GLU A 263 23.63 -23.44 14.12
CA GLU A 263 24.62 -24.19 13.35
C GLU A 263 25.84 -23.30 13.02
N GLU A 264 25.60 -22.12 12.42
CA GLU A 264 26.66 -21.19 12.02
C GLU A 264 27.39 -20.56 13.22
N ARG A 265 26.74 -20.48 14.38
CA ARG A 265 27.36 -20.09 15.66
C ARG A 265 28.10 -21.23 16.37
N GLY A 266 28.22 -22.41 15.75
CA GLY A 266 28.94 -23.57 16.28
C GLY A 266 28.18 -24.36 17.36
N LYS A 267 26.91 -24.05 17.63
CA LYS A 267 26.04 -24.78 18.59
C LYS A 267 25.38 -25.99 17.92
N THR A 268 26.18 -26.80 17.22
CA THR A 268 25.71 -27.81 16.25
C THR A 268 24.81 -28.90 16.84
N LYS A 269 25.09 -29.38 18.06
CA LYS A 269 24.17 -30.32 18.76
C LYS A 269 22.78 -29.75 19.00
N LYS A 270 22.67 -28.44 19.29
CA LYS A 270 21.37 -27.77 19.46
C LYS A 270 20.68 -27.56 18.12
N ALA A 271 21.43 -27.17 17.09
CA ALA A 271 20.93 -27.02 15.74
C ALA A 271 20.34 -28.33 15.21
N MET A 272 21.05 -29.45 15.35
CA MET A 272 20.59 -30.78 14.96
C MET A 272 19.24 -31.13 15.62
N ARG A 273 19.15 -30.97 16.95
CA ARG A 273 17.89 -31.22 17.68
C ARG A 273 16.75 -30.32 17.22
N MET A 274 17.04 -29.07 16.89
CA MET A 274 16.04 -28.13 16.38
C MET A 274 15.53 -28.58 15.00
N TYR A 275 16.43 -28.98 14.09
CA TYR A 275 16.08 -29.54 12.79
C TYR A 275 15.20 -30.81 12.93
N GLU A 276 15.59 -31.74 13.81
CA GLU A 276 14.83 -32.96 14.11
C GLU A 276 13.46 -32.66 14.73
N SER A 277 13.34 -31.65 15.59
CA SER A 277 12.08 -31.37 16.29
C SER A 277 10.99 -30.75 15.41
N ALA A 278 11.29 -30.43 14.15
CA ALA A 278 10.40 -29.70 13.26
C ALA A 278 10.03 -30.45 11.99
N TYR A 279 10.46 -31.71 11.78
CA TYR A 279 10.19 -32.42 10.53
C TYR A 279 8.71 -32.76 10.30
N ASP A 280 7.91 -32.76 11.37
CA ASP A 280 6.47 -33.06 11.35
C ASP A 280 5.59 -31.80 11.17
N LYS A 281 6.22 -30.61 11.14
CA LYS A 281 5.55 -29.32 10.93
C LYS A 281 5.22 -29.05 9.46
N LYS A 282 4.44 -28.01 9.20
CA LYS A 282 4.10 -27.56 7.85
C LYS A 282 5.31 -27.01 7.10
N GLU A 283 5.54 -27.53 5.90
CA GLU A 283 6.60 -27.08 5.00
C GLU A 283 6.45 -25.61 4.56
N ALA A 284 7.58 -24.95 4.26
CA ALA A 284 7.60 -23.53 3.90
C ALA A 284 8.63 -23.25 2.78
N GLY A 285 8.14 -23.02 1.55
CA GLY A 285 9.00 -22.73 0.40
C GLY A 285 9.90 -23.92 0.07
N PHE A 286 11.22 -23.75 0.20
CA PHE A 286 12.19 -24.83 0.00
C PHE A 286 12.43 -25.68 1.27
N ILE A 287 11.86 -25.27 2.40
CA ILE A 287 12.05 -25.91 3.71
C ILE A 287 11.04 -27.05 3.82
N THR A 288 11.48 -28.26 3.46
CA THR A 288 10.71 -29.51 3.50
C THR A 288 11.17 -30.43 4.63
N ALA A 289 10.37 -31.43 4.98
CA ALA A 289 10.74 -32.43 5.99
C ALA A 289 12.08 -33.11 5.64
N ASP A 290 12.21 -33.58 4.39
CA ASP A 290 13.44 -34.20 3.90
C ASP A 290 14.64 -33.26 3.96
N PHE A 291 14.44 -31.96 3.70
CA PHE A 291 15.50 -30.97 3.78
C PHE A 291 15.98 -30.79 5.23
N MET A 292 15.05 -30.68 6.18
CA MET A 292 15.36 -30.55 7.61
C MET A 292 16.06 -31.81 8.15
N ILE A 293 15.59 -33.00 7.79
CA ILE A 293 16.21 -34.28 8.17
C ILE A 293 17.65 -34.37 7.65
N ARG A 294 17.86 -34.07 6.36
CA ARG A 294 19.21 -34.07 5.77
C ARG A 294 20.16 -33.11 6.49
N LYS A 295 19.69 -31.92 6.89
CA LYS A 295 20.49 -30.97 7.68
C LYS A 295 20.92 -31.55 9.03
N ALA A 296 20.00 -32.22 9.74
CA ALA A 296 20.33 -32.90 10.99
C ALA A 296 21.34 -34.05 10.80
N GLU A 297 21.14 -34.89 9.79
CA GLU A 297 22.03 -36.03 9.48
C GLU A 297 23.44 -35.59 9.11
N LEU A 298 23.59 -34.49 8.36
CA LEU A 298 24.90 -33.91 8.03
C LEU A 298 25.63 -33.47 9.29
N ILE A 299 24.96 -32.75 10.20
CA ILE A 299 25.56 -32.36 11.49
C ILE A 299 25.97 -33.60 12.29
N LYS A 300 25.10 -34.61 12.36
CA LYS A 300 25.38 -35.86 13.08
C LYS A 300 26.64 -36.55 12.55
N LYS A 301 26.76 -36.63 11.22
CA LYS A 301 27.90 -37.22 10.53
C LYS A 301 29.19 -36.43 10.76
N ASP A 302 29.13 -35.11 10.66
CA ASP A 302 30.32 -34.25 10.73
C ASP A 302 30.88 -34.13 12.17
N PHE A 303 30.02 -34.24 13.19
CA PHE A 303 30.41 -34.09 14.60
C PHE A 303 30.38 -35.40 15.42
N GLY A 304 29.94 -36.52 14.83
CA GLY A 304 29.96 -37.84 15.46
C GLY A 304 28.98 -38.01 16.62
N TYR A 305 27.77 -37.43 16.50
CA TYR A 305 26.70 -37.58 17.50
C TYR A 305 25.91 -38.89 17.39
#